data_AF-A0A183EHJ3-F1
#
_entry.id   AF-A0A183EHJ3-F1
#
_cell.length_a   1.000
_cell.length_b   1.000
_cell.length_c   1.000
_cell.angle_alpha   90.00
_cell.angle_beta   90.00
_cell.angle_gamma   90.00
#
_symmetry.space_group_name_H-M   'P 1'
#
loop_
_entity.id
_entity.type
_entity.pdbx_description
1 polymer ?
#
loop_
_entity_poly.entity_id
_entity_poly.type
_entity_poly.pdbx_seq_one_letter_code
_entity_poly.pdbx_strand_id
1 'polypeptide(L)' 'MPFPVEAVASGKEFQKAHGDAKQTTTSNVKVEFLNQLRSLVEKLLNPRNVVVKQISGREKTCRELVDYFKVSFFFVNVVK' A
#
# COMPACT_ATOMS: atom_id res chain seq x y z
N MET A 1 -13.81 -3.65 -2.61
CA MET A 1 -12.79 -4.42 -3.37
C MET A 1 -13.07 -5.88 -3.11
N PRO A 2 -13.18 -6.74 -4.14
CA PRO A 2 -13.42 -8.18 -3.96
C PRO A 2 -12.26 -8.82 -3.19
N PHE A 3 -12.47 -10.00 -2.60
CA PHE A 3 -11.36 -10.71 -1.93
C PHE A 3 -10.42 -11.32 -2.98
N PRO A 4 -9.09 -11.21 -2.79
CA PRO A 4 -8.11 -11.72 -3.76
C PRO A 4 -8.16 -13.24 -3.89
N VAL A 5 -8.29 -13.95 -2.76
CA VAL A 5 -8.46 -15.41 -2.67
C VAL A 5 -9.30 -15.75 -1.43
N GLU A 6 -10.00 -16.89 -1.44
CA GLU A 6 -10.83 -17.34 -0.31
C GLU A 6 -10.01 -17.69 0.93
N ALA A 7 -8.80 -18.22 0.74
CA ALA A 7 -7.89 -18.54 1.84
C ALA A 7 -7.55 -17.30 2.70
N VAL A 8 -7.40 -16.14 2.07
CA VAL A 8 -7.11 -14.85 2.74
C VAL A 8 -8.32 -14.34 3.50
N ALA A 9 -9.52 -14.52 2.95
CA ALA A 9 -10.76 -14.18 3.66
C ALA A 9 -10.95 -15.05 4.92
N SER A 10 -10.42 -16.26 4.92
CA SER A 10 -10.47 -17.20 6.06
C SER A 10 -9.34 -17.00 7.09
N GLY A 11 -8.48 -15.98 6.95
CA GLY A 11 -7.41 -15.68 7.90
C GLY A 11 -6.20 -16.62 7.85
N LYS A 12 -6.12 -17.49 6.85
CA LYS A 12 -4.92 -18.30 6.60
C LYS A 12 -3.86 -17.41 5.98
N GLU A 13 -2.64 -17.42 6.53
CA GLU A 13 -1.51 -16.69 5.95
C GLU A 13 -1.38 -17.01 4.46
N PHE A 14 -1.08 -16.00 3.66
CA PHE A 14 -0.49 -16.21 2.34
C PHE A 14 0.73 -17.10 2.55
N GLN A 15 0.67 -18.37 2.15
CA GLN A 15 1.74 -19.32 2.43
C GLN A 15 3.07 -18.75 1.93
N LYS A 16 3.97 -18.51 2.89
CA LYS A 16 5.37 -18.18 2.66
C LYS A 16 5.97 -19.33 1.86
N ALA A 17 6.31 -19.09 0.59
CA ALA A 17 7.12 -20.02 -0.18
C ALA A 17 8.50 -20.10 0.50
N HIS A 18 8.67 -21.11 1.34
CA HIS A 18 9.96 -21.48 1.90
C HIS A 18 10.61 -22.47 0.94
N GLY A 19 11.74 -22.06 0.35
CA GLY A 19 12.57 -22.89 -0.52
C GLY A 19 12.04 -23.00 -1.94
N ASP A 20 12.85 -22.55 -2.89
CA ASP A 20 12.67 -22.57 -4.34
C ASP A 20 11.59 -21.67 -4.94
N ALA A 21 12.00 -20.95 -5.97
CA ALA A 21 11.26 -19.98 -6.75
C ALA A 21 10.06 -20.60 -7.49
N LYS A 22 9.02 -21.00 -6.76
CA LYS A 22 7.71 -21.23 -7.34
C LYS A 22 6.96 -19.92 -7.27
N GLN A 23 7.12 -19.14 -8.34
CA GLN A 23 6.36 -17.93 -8.64
C GLN A 23 4.94 -18.09 -8.12
N THR A 24 4.54 -17.27 -7.15
CA THR A 24 3.15 -17.18 -6.69
C THR A 24 2.34 -16.67 -7.87
N THR A 25 1.86 -17.60 -8.70
CA THR A 25 1.27 -17.30 -9.99
C THR A 25 -0.01 -16.50 -9.76
N THR A 26 -0.15 -15.40 -10.49
CA THR A 26 -1.39 -14.59 -10.54
C THR A 26 -2.64 -15.43 -10.89
N SER A 27 -2.45 -16.65 -11.40
CA SER A 27 -3.50 -17.64 -11.68
C SER A 27 -4.35 -18.04 -10.47
N ASN A 28 -3.83 -17.93 -9.24
CA ASN A 28 -4.62 -18.26 -8.05
C ASN A 28 -5.49 -17.09 -7.55
N VAL A 29 -5.33 -15.89 -8.12
CA VAL A 29 -6.06 -14.68 -7.70
C VAL A 29 -7.33 -14.53 -8.54
N LYS A 30 -8.45 -14.21 -7.90
CA LYS A 30 -9.72 -14.00 -8.60
C LYS A 30 -9.57 -12.90 -9.66
N VAL A 31 -10.00 -13.18 -10.89
CA VAL A 31 -9.90 -12.24 -12.03
C VAL A 31 -10.59 -10.91 -11.73
N GLU A 32 -11.73 -10.95 -11.03
CA GLU A 32 -12.44 -9.74 -10.60
C GLU A 32 -11.58 -8.85 -9.70
N PHE A 33 -10.79 -9.44 -8.79
CA PHE A 33 -9.83 -8.71 -7.97
C PHE A 33 -8.73 -8.09 -8.81
N LEU A 34 -8.15 -8.84 -9.75
CA LEU A 34 -7.12 -8.32 -10.65
C LEU A 34 -7.63 -7.14 -11.48
N ASN A 35 -8.86 -7.23 -11.99
CA ASN A 35 -9.50 -6.16 -12.75
C ASN A 35 -9.72 -4.90 -11.91
N GLN A 36 -10.22 -5.06 -10.68
CA GLN A 36 -10.41 -3.96 -9.74
C GLN A 36 -9.07 -3.35 -9.29
N LEU A 37 -8.07 -4.19 -9.05
CA LEU A 37 -6.71 -3.75 -8.69
C LEU A 37 -6.09 -2.93 -9.82
N ARG A 38 -6.21 -3.40 -11.07
CA ARG A 38 -5.71 -2.65 -12.24
C ARG A 38 -6.38 -1.28 -12.34
N SER A 39 -7.71 -1.22 -12.23
CA SER A 39 -8.44 0.05 -12.23
C SER A 39 -8.03 0.96 -11.06
N LEU A 40 -7.82 0.40 -9.88
CA LEU A 40 -7.42 1.13 -8.68
C LEU A 40 -6.02 1.73 -8.83
N VAL A 41 -5.06 0.94 -9.29
CA VAL A 41 -3.67 1.36 -9.50
C VAL A 41 -3.62 2.51 -10.50
N GLU A 42 -4.33 2.41 -11.62
CA GLU A 42 -4.43 3.49 -12.60
C GLU A 42 -5.08 4.73 -11.98
N LYS A 43 -6.16 4.60 -11.21
CA LYS A 43 -6.82 5.75 -10.56
C LYS A 43 -5.94 6.45 -9.53
N LEU A 44 -5.08 5.74 -8.81
CA LEU A 44 -4.24 6.33 -7.76
C LEU A 44 -2.90 6.84 -8.28
N LEU A 45 -2.27 6.10 -9.20
CA LEU A 45 -0.87 6.31 -9.57
C LEU A 45 -0.69 6.84 -11.00
N ASN A 46 -1.76 7.06 -11.77
CA ASN A 46 -1.65 7.83 -13.01
C ASN A 46 -1.02 9.20 -12.70
N PRO A 47 -0.02 9.67 -13.48
CA PRO A 47 0.68 10.93 -13.21
C PRO A 47 -0.25 12.14 -13.03
N ARG A 48 -1.43 12.12 -13.66
CA ARG A 48 -2.44 13.18 -13.54
C ARG A 48 -3.22 13.14 -12.21
N ASN A 49 -3.17 12.01 -11.52
CA ASN A 49 -3.90 11.76 -10.27
C ASN A 49 -2.97 11.81 -9.04
N VAL A 50 -1.65 11.88 -9.25
CA VAL A 50 -0.68 12.04 -8.16
C VAL A 50 -0.79 13.47 -7.61
N VAL A 51 -1.18 13.58 -6.34
CA VAL A 51 -1.34 14.87 -5.65
C VAL A 51 -0.14 15.14 -4.75
N VAL A 52 0.46 16.33 -4.87
CA VAL A 52 1.54 16.78 -3.98
C VAL A 52 1.02 16.91 -2.55
N LYS A 53 1.74 16.33 -1.58
CA LYS A 53 1.34 16.40 -0.18
C LYS A 53 1.34 17.85 0.30
N GLN A 54 0.21 18.27 0.86
CA GLN A 54 0.10 19.57 1.51
C GLN A 54 -0.04 19.40 3.02
N ILE A 55 0.67 20.25 3.77
CA ILE A 55 0.55 20.38 5.23
C ILE A 55 0.36 21.86 5.53
N SER A 56 -0.70 22.18 6.26
CA SER A 56 -1.13 23.56 6.52
C SER A 56 -1.33 24.38 5.24
N GLY A 57 -1.92 23.76 4.21
CA GLY A 57 -2.20 24.40 2.91
C GLY A 57 -0.97 24.70 2.06
N ARG A 58 0.23 24.22 2.44
CA ARG A 58 1.46 24.41 1.67
C ARG A 58 1.99 23.09 1.17
N GLU A 59 2.47 23.08 -0.07
CA GLU A 59 3.20 21.96 -0.65
C GLU A 59 4.44 21.65 0.17
N LYS A 60 4.78 20.36 0.25
CA LYS A 60 5.91 19.87 1.02
C LYS A 60 6.88 19.08 0.16
N THR A 61 8.14 19.39 0.33
CA THR A 61 9.25 18.63 -0.25
C THR A 61 9.47 17.31 0.49
N CYS A 62 10.15 16.37 -0.15
CA CYS A 62 10.52 15.10 0.48
C CYS A 62 11.33 15.31 1.77
N ARG A 63 12.21 16.32 1.80
CA ARG A 63 13.04 16.63 2.98
C ARG A 63 12.19 17.10 4.16
N GLU A 64 11.27 18.03 3.92
CA GLU A 64 10.35 18.50 4.97
C GLU A 64 9.49 17.36 5.50
N LEU A 65 9.00 16.46 4.65
CA LEU A 65 8.21 15.31 5.07
C LEU A 65 8.98 14.40 6.03
N VAL A 66 10.28 14.16 5.79
CA VAL A 66 11.13 13.40 6.72
C VAL A 66 11.20 14.07 8.08
N ASP A 67 11.37 15.39 8.13
CA ASP A 67 11.44 16.12 9.40
C ASP A 67 10.09 16.12 10.13
N TYR A 68 8.97 16.21 9.40
CA TYR A 68 7.63 16.00 9.96
C TYR A 68 7.47 14.63 10.62
N PHE A 69 7.98 13.55 9.99
CA PHE A 69 7.91 12.22 10.59
C PHE A 69 8.74 12.10 11.86
N LYS A 70 9.95 12.68 11.89
CA LYS A 70 10.80 12.69 13.09
C LYS A 70 10.11 13.40 14.26
N VAL A 71 9.56 14.58 14.03
CA VAL A 71 8.85 15.34 15.07
C VAL A 71 7.62 14.57 15.55
N SER A 72 6.82 14.04 14.63
CA SER A 72 5.62 13.26 15.00
C SER A 72 5.97 12.02 15.83
N PHE A 73 7.02 11.29 15.44
CA PHE A 73 7.49 10.12 16.18
C PHE A 73 8.06 10.52 17.53
N PHE A 74 8.82 11.60 17.61
CA PHE A 74 9.36 12.13 18.87
C PHE A 74 8.22 12.44 19.85
N PHE A 75 7.18 13.17 19.43
CA PHE A 75 6.04 13.47 20.30
C PHE A 75 5.30 12.22 20.77
N VAL A 76 5.12 11.22 19.90
CA VAL A 76 4.42 9.97 20.26
C VAL A 76 5.18 9.12 21.28
N ASN A 77 6.51 9.20 21.29
CA ASN A 77 7.39 8.34 22.11
C ASN A 77 8.00 9.04 23.33
N VAL A 78 8.02 10.38 23.40
CA VAL A 78 8.65 11.13 24.50
C VAL A 78 7.64 11.77 25.45
N VAL A 79 6.40 11.98 25.02
CA VAL A 79 5.31 12.50 25.90
C VAL A 79 4.41 11.36 26.41
N LYS A 80 4.94 10.13 26.44
CA LYS A 80 4.31 8.98 27.09
C LYS A 80 5.01 8.66 28.40
#